data_AF-A0A535N9H7-F1
#
_entry.id   AF-A0A535N9H7-F1
#
_cell.length_a   1.000
_cell.length_b   1.000
_cell.length_c   1.000
_cell.angle_alpha   90.00
_cell.angle_beta   90.00
_cell.angle_gamma   90.00
#
_symmetry.space_group_name_H-M   'P 1'
#
loop_
_entity.id
_entity.type
_entity.pdbx_description
1 polymer ?
#
loop_
_entity_poly.entity_id
_entity_poly.type
_entity_poly.pdbx_seq_one_letter_code
_entity_poly.pdbx_strand_id
1 'polypeptide(L)'
;IAGNFTLANGDYAPVLAGTITVQNGTLTSTGAELTSLKAMTLPVPSCGSVFVQRASGVCPATTAGDWGGLVLDAGKANQLTNSAVRYAATGISMGTPTGTRQAQNLTLTNTSITNTAADGISTRSPLWTSGGAFTNNGAHGITIDLTNVTSSAFQPLSISALTISGSGQEAILAVGLAGQTVQIDQASIDHAGAFGINLKDAGKDAGPYPGVYTIDPGRLTLTNNTVTNTAATFPAIYLNGFFGPFANVSGNRGASNGVDAIAFHGTVTDDLAWTTARKASDPTTPLGYVLDSTLTMAAPPPPLPPAPPPTPAARTLTVRAGDVVKVGNGGVLQLRGVNLQADDTGSSGQKVFTSLTDDSVGVATCHSVLVNACPATIQPGAWGGITLTGGSANGALVNAAVRYAATGILITSGASSTSGSSVFGLVVSGSSIGPNAIDGISAVKTAISVSTSSISGGAHGISVDLSGGIPGTPVRLSGNRFTSTSADAILGQALAGQPVWITDNRIQGAGTYGIRLLSADQLVLRNNNIAASGGGPGAGAGRYPAIYLPAL
;
A
#
# COMPACT_ATOMS: atom_id res chain seq x y z
N ILE A 1 4.53 -39.88 -16.66
CA ILE A 1 3.28 -40.29 -17.34
C ILE A 1 3.20 -39.52 -18.64
N ALA A 2 3.30 -40.20 -19.78
CA ALA A 2 3.17 -39.58 -21.10
C ALA A 2 1.72 -39.77 -21.56
N GLY A 3 0.86 -38.79 -21.25
CA GLY A 3 -0.58 -38.87 -21.43
C GLY A 3 -1.37 -38.50 -20.16
N ASN A 4 -2.67 -38.73 -20.19
CA ASN A 4 -3.57 -38.34 -19.10
C ASN A 4 -3.33 -39.20 -17.86
N PHE A 5 -3.41 -38.56 -16.69
CA PHE A 5 -3.38 -39.24 -15.40
C PHE A 5 -4.71 -38.98 -14.69
N THR A 6 -5.51 -40.02 -14.49
CA THR A 6 -6.84 -39.92 -13.88
C THR A 6 -6.88 -40.71 -12.58
N LEU A 7 -7.36 -40.06 -11.52
CA LEU A 7 -7.62 -40.66 -10.22
C LEU A 7 -9.08 -40.45 -9.84
N ALA A 8 -9.78 -41.54 -9.57
CA ALA A 8 -11.18 -41.58 -9.19
C ALA A 8 -11.36 -41.49 -7.67
N ASN A 9 -12.62 -41.38 -7.24
CA ASN A 9 -12.97 -41.24 -5.83
C ASN A 9 -12.54 -42.48 -5.04
N GLY A 10 -11.84 -42.26 -3.92
CA GLY A 10 -11.29 -43.31 -3.09
C GLY A 10 -9.96 -43.87 -3.58
N ASP A 11 -9.42 -43.40 -4.72
CA ASP A 11 -8.10 -43.81 -5.16
C ASP A 11 -7.04 -43.35 -4.14
N TYR A 12 -6.13 -44.27 -3.82
CA TYR A 12 -5.00 -44.05 -2.94
C TYR A 12 -3.70 -44.30 -3.70
N ALA A 13 -2.91 -43.25 -3.89
CA ALA A 13 -1.67 -43.26 -4.67
C ALA A 13 -0.45 -43.01 -3.77
N PRO A 14 0.07 -44.05 -3.08
CA PRO A 14 1.25 -43.92 -2.26
C PRO A 14 2.53 -43.97 -3.11
N VAL A 15 3.44 -43.04 -2.87
CA VAL A 15 4.70 -42.89 -3.61
C VAL A 15 5.88 -43.18 -2.69
N LEU A 16 6.76 -44.10 -3.08
CA LEU A 16 7.95 -44.45 -2.29
C LEU A 16 8.99 -43.31 -2.28
N ALA A 17 9.27 -42.76 -3.46
CA ALA A 17 10.23 -41.67 -3.69
C ALA A 17 10.04 -41.11 -5.11
N GLY A 18 10.68 -39.98 -5.41
CA GLY A 18 10.65 -39.35 -6.73
C GLY A 18 9.35 -38.58 -7.01
N THR A 19 9.17 -38.12 -8.24
CA THR A 19 8.13 -37.16 -8.62
C THR A 19 7.16 -37.75 -9.63
N ILE A 20 5.86 -37.50 -9.48
CA ILE A 20 4.89 -37.83 -10.53
C ILE A 20 4.88 -36.69 -11.53
N THR A 21 5.43 -36.95 -12.72
CA THR A 21 5.42 -35.99 -13.83
C THR A 21 4.35 -36.38 -14.85
N VAL A 22 3.40 -35.49 -15.12
CA VAL A 22 2.42 -35.63 -16.21
C VAL A 22 2.90 -34.80 -17.39
N GLN A 23 3.22 -35.46 -18.50
CA GLN A 23 3.77 -34.84 -19.72
C GLN A 23 2.80 -35.08 -20.88
N ASN A 24 2.53 -34.04 -21.67
CA ASN A 24 1.65 -34.08 -22.84
C ASN A 24 0.23 -34.58 -22.53
N GLY A 25 -0.25 -34.38 -21.30
CA GLY A 25 -1.55 -34.87 -20.83
C GLY A 25 -2.06 -34.09 -19.63
N THR A 26 -3.30 -34.37 -19.23
CA THR A 26 -3.96 -33.70 -18.10
C THR A 26 -3.96 -34.59 -16.86
N LEU A 27 -3.78 -33.98 -15.69
CA LEU A 27 -4.20 -34.59 -14.43
C LEU A 27 -5.68 -34.31 -14.19
N THR A 28 -6.45 -35.35 -13.88
CA THR A 28 -7.81 -35.24 -13.36
C THR A 28 -7.93 -36.11 -12.11
N SER A 29 -8.08 -35.49 -10.95
CA SER A 29 -8.23 -36.19 -9.68
C SER A 29 -9.55 -35.80 -9.02
N THR A 30 -10.30 -36.77 -8.52
CA THR A 30 -11.54 -36.51 -7.78
C THR A 30 -11.60 -37.42 -6.57
N GLY A 31 -11.59 -36.87 -5.35
CA GLY A 31 -11.73 -37.66 -4.12
C GLY A 31 -10.57 -38.62 -3.84
N ALA A 32 -9.38 -38.33 -4.38
CA ALA A 32 -8.21 -39.21 -4.26
C ALA A 32 -7.17 -38.66 -3.29
N GLU A 33 -6.38 -39.55 -2.69
CA GLU A 33 -5.25 -39.19 -1.83
C GLU A 33 -3.93 -39.60 -2.47
N LEU A 34 -3.04 -38.62 -2.68
CA LEU A 34 -1.67 -38.80 -3.13
C LEU A 34 -0.72 -38.50 -1.97
N THR A 35 0.11 -39.46 -1.59
CA THR A 35 0.88 -39.36 -0.35
C THR A 35 2.16 -40.20 -0.38
N SER A 36 2.96 -40.10 0.67
CA SER A 36 4.12 -40.95 0.92
C SER A 36 3.70 -42.40 1.19
N LEU A 37 4.40 -43.37 0.60
CA LEU A 37 4.22 -44.78 0.94
C LEU A 37 4.53 -45.05 2.43
N LYS A 38 5.31 -44.18 3.10
CA LYS A 38 5.57 -44.28 4.54
C LYS A 38 4.36 -43.87 5.39
N ALA A 39 3.31 -43.28 4.82
CA ALA A 39 2.09 -42.89 5.56
C ALA A 39 1.34 -44.07 6.14
N MET A 40 1.50 -45.27 5.55
CA MET A 40 0.98 -46.53 6.07
C MET A 40 -0.54 -46.49 6.37
N THR A 41 -1.29 -45.62 5.70
CA THR A 41 -2.75 -45.57 5.84
C THR A 41 -3.38 -46.73 5.08
N LEU A 42 -4.53 -47.19 5.56
CA LEU A 42 -5.32 -48.20 4.84
C LEU A 42 -5.74 -47.63 3.48
N PRO A 43 -5.62 -48.41 2.39
CA PRO A 43 -5.50 -49.87 2.37
C PRO A 43 -4.08 -50.45 2.22
N VAL A 44 -2.99 -49.65 2.30
CA VAL A 44 -1.64 -50.12 1.96
C VAL A 44 -0.70 -50.10 3.18
N PRO A 45 -0.73 -51.12 4.06
CA PRO A 45 0.24 -51.27 5.12
C PRO A 45 1.61 -51.64 4.52
N SER A 46 2.49 -50.65 4.37
CA SER A 46 3.78 -50.80 3.70
C SER A 46 4.93 -51.15 4.64
N CYS A 47 4.80 -50.93 5.95
CA CYS A 47 5.89 -51.15 6.89
C CYS A 47 6.27 -52.62 7.05
N GLY A 48 7.57 -52.91 7.04
CA GLY A 48 8.12 -54.26 7.06
C GLY A 48 8.12 -54.93 5.69
N SER A 49 7.62 -54.25 4.65
CA SER A 49 7.80 -54.69 3.27
C SER A 49 9.22 -54.40 2.78
N VAL A 50 9.53 -54.92 1.59
CA VAL A 50 10.77 -54.60 0.87
C VAL A 50 10.88 -53.11 0.51
N PHE A 51 9.77 -52.39 0.42
CA PHE A 51 9.73 -50.97 0.04
C PHE A 51 9.87 -50.04 1.23
N VAL A 52 9.33 -50.43 2.39
CA VAL A 52 9.41 -49.64 3.63
C VAL A 52 9.90 -50.55 4.76
N GLN A 53 11.21 -50.71 4.85
CA GLN A 53 11.85 -51.57 5.83
C GLN A 53 11.83 -50.94 7.23
N ARG A 54 11.85 -51.81 8.25
CA ARG A 54 12.02 -51.38 9.64
C ARG A 54 13.47 -51.02 9.90
N ALA A 55 13.73 -49.82 10.39
CA ALA A 55 15.03 -49.44 10.93
C ALA A 55 15.02 -49.74 12.44
N SER A 56 15.91 -50.63 12.90
CA SER A 56 15.99 -51.04 14.32
C SER A 56 14.65 -51.52 14.90
N GLY A 57 13.84 -52.21 14.09
CA GLY A 57 12.53 -52.74 14.50
C GLY A 57 11.37 -51.74 14.40
N VAL A 58 11.64 -50.46 14.09
CA VAL A 58 10.65 -49.38 14.03
C VAL A 58 10.41 -48.95 12.58
N CYS A 59 9.15 -48.63 12.26
CA CYS A 59 8.77 -48.09 10.96
C CYS A 59 9.31 -46.65 10.78
N PRO A 60 9.87 -46.28 9.62
CA PRO A 60 10.25 -44.90 9.35
C PRO A 60 9.05 -43.95 9.50
N ALA A 61 9.23 -42.82 10.18
CA ALA A 61 8.21 -41.79 10.27
C ALA A 61 7.95 -41.17 8.89
N THR A 62 6.71 -40.76 8.64
CA THR A 62 6.40 -39.90 7.49
C THR A 62 7.02 -38.53 7.70
N THR A 63 7.62 -38.02 6.65
CA THR A 63 8.23 -36.69 6.67
C THR A 63 7.88 -35.92 5.40
N ALA A 64 7.77 -34.61 5.54
CA ALA A 64 7.68 -33.71 4.41
C ALA A 64 8.88 -33.93 3.47
N GLY A 65 8.65 -34.09 2.17
CA GLY A 65 9.70 -34.39 1.20
C GLY A 65 9.99 -35.88 0.99
N ASP A 66 9.19 -36.78 1.55
CA ASP A 66 9.31 -38.23 1.30
C ASP A 66 9.21 -38.59 -0.20
N TRP A 67 8.51 -37.77 -0.97
CA TRP A 67 8.43 -37.85 -2.42
C TRP A 67 8.42 -36.44 -3.03
N GLY A 68 8.67 -36.33 -4.32
CA GLY A 68 8.90 -35.06 -5.01
C GLY A 68 7.65 -34.26 -5.36
N GLY A 69 6.45 -34.83 -5.23
CA GLY A 69 5.19 -34.16 -5.55
C GLY A 69 4.72 -34.32 -7.00
N LEU A 70 3.85 -33.40 -7.42
CA LEU A 70 3.28 -33.36 -8.77
C LEU A 70 4.00 -32.32 -9.64
N VAL A 71 4.44 -32.73 -10.83
CA VAL A 71 4.87 -31.82 -11.90
C VAL A 71 3.87 -31.97 -13.05
N LEU A 72 3.10 -30.91 -13.30
CA LEU A 72 2.00 -30.94 -14.27
C LEU A 72 2.34 -30.16 -15.53
N ASP A 73 1.76 -30.58 -16.65
CA ASP A 73 1.93 -29.93 -17.94
C ASP A 73 1.23 -28.56 -17.95
N ALA A 74 2.02 -27.51 -18.11
CA ALA A 74 1.57 -26.12 -18.15
C ALA A 74 0.79 -25.76 -19.42
N GLY A 75 0.83 -26.58 -20.48
CA GLY A 75 0.00 -26.41 -21.67
C GLY A 75 -1.40 -27.03 -21.55
N LYS A 76 -1.68 -27.72 -20.44
CA LYS A 76 -2.89 -28.52 -20.24
C LYS A 76 -3.74 -27.98 -19.09
N ALA A 77 -5.01 -28.38 -19.07
CA ALA A 77 -5.95 -28.07 -18.00
C ALA A 77 -5.94 -29.19 -16.95
N ASN A 78 -5.33 -28.93 -15.80
CA ASN A 78 -5.20 -29.90 -14.72
C ASN A 78 -6.21 -29.61 -13.61
N GLN A 79 -6.84 -30.65 -13.06
CA GLN A 79 -7.95 -30.51 -12.13
C GLN A 79 -7.80 -31.47 -10.94
N LEU A 80 -7.99 -30.93 -9.73
CA LEU A 80 -8.15 -31.72 -8.51
C LEU A 80 -9.41 -31.25 -7.78
N THR A 81 -10.27 -32.20 -7.41
CA THR A 81 -11.55 -31.93 -6.74
C THR A 81 -11.72 -32.84 -5.53
N ASN A 82 -11.86 -32.28 -4.33
CA ASN A 82 -11.93 -33.05 -3.07
C ASN A 82 -10.74 -34.00 -2.87
N SER A 83 -9.57 -33.69 -3.45
CA SER A 83 -8.38 -34.54 -3.38
C SER A 83 -7.38 -34.04 -2.33
N ALA A 84 -6.45 -34.90 -1.94
CA ALA A 84 -5.38 -34.59 -0.99
C ALA A 84 -3.99 -34.88 -1.57
N VAL A 85 -3.06 -33.96 -1.36
CA VAL A 85 -1.62 -34.13 -1.64
C VAL A 85 -0.84 -33.96 -0.34
N ARG A 86 -0.04 -34.96 0.06
CA ARG A 86 0.58 -34.98 1.39
C ARG A 86 2.05 -35.39 1.36
N TYR A 87 2.85 -34.82 2.23
CA TYR A 87 4.26 -35.22 2.47
C TYR A 87 5.19 -35.09 1.25
N ALA A 88 4.80 -34.28 0.27
CA ALA A 88 5.62 -33.99 -0.91
C ALA A 88 6.76 -33.01 -0.60
N ALA A 89 7.77 -32.93 -1.47
CA ALA A 89 8.76 -31.87 -1.42
C ALA A 89 8.09 -30.53 -1.78
N THR A 90 7.46 -30.48 -2.94
CA THR A 90 6.52 -29.42 -3.34
C THR A 90 5.21 -30.09 -3.70
N GLY A 91 4.05 -29.60 -3.24
CA GLY A 91 2.78 -30.28 -3.50
C GLY A 91 2.47 -30.39 -5.00
N ILE A 92 2.33 -29.23 -5.66
CA ILE A 92 2.11 -29.13 -7.11
C ILE A 92 3.07 -28.10 -7.71
N SER A 93 3.69 -28.46 -8.83
CA SER A 93 4.55 -27.57 -9.60
C SER A 93 4.12 -27.51 -11.06
N MET A 94 4.12 -26.30 -11.62
CA MET A 94 3.77 -26.05 -13.02
C MET A 94 4.68 -25.00 -13.64
N GLY A 95 5.18 -25.31 -14.84
CA GLY A 95 5.97 -24.39 -15.65
C GLY A 95 5.14 -23.28 -16.28
N THR A 96 5.76 -22.56 -17.22
CA THR A 96 5.07 -21.57 -18.07
C THR A 96 4.36 -22.31 -19.22
N PRO A 97 3.10 -21.97 -19.55
CA PRO A 97 2.41 -22.59 -20.68
C PRO A 97 3.17 -22.37 -21.98
N THR A 98 3.30 -23.41 -22.81
CA THR A 98 3.78 -23.27 -24.20
C THR A 98 2.56 -23.19 -25.13
N GLY A 99 2.44 -22.13 -25.94
CA GLY A 99 1.32 -21.92 -26.87
C GLY A 99 0.21 -21.00 -26.36
N THR A 100 -0.98 -21.07 -26.97
CA THR A 100 -2.15 -20.24 -26.60
C THR A 100 -2.64 -20.54 -25.19
N ARG A 101 -2.78 -19.50 -24.36
CA ARG A 101 -3.22 -19.57 -22.95
C ARG A 101 -4.58 -20.27 -22.82
N GLN A 102 -4.65 -21.35 -22.03
CA GLN A 102 -5.90 -21.99 -21.66
C GLN A 102 -6.67 -21.16 -20.64
N ALA A 103 -8.00 -21.35 -20.56
CA ALA A 103 -8.87 -20.65 -19.62
C ALA A 103 -8.38 -20.73 -18.17
N GLN A 104 -7.97 -21.93 -17.75
CA GLN A 104 -7.22 -22.19 -16.53
C GLN A 104 -6.31 -23.39 -16.74
N ASN A 105 -5.10 -23.32 -16.20
CA ASN A 105 -4.12 -24.40 -16.28
C ASN A 105 -4.15 -25.31 -15.05
N LEU A 106 -4.50 -24.74 -13.90
CA LEU A 106 -4.69 -25.47 -12.65
C LEU A 106 -6.00 -25.03 -11.97
N THR A 107 -6.90 -25.99 -11.80
CA THR A 107 -8.18 -25.81 -11.11
C THR A 107 -8.22 -26.70 -9.89
N LEU A 108 -8.37 -26.11 -8.71
CA LEU A 108 -8.47 -26.82 -7.44
C LEU A 108 -9.80 -26.52 -6.76
N THR A 109 -10.62 -27.53 -6.52
CA THR A 109 -11.86 -27.41 -5.76
C THR A 109 -11.77 -28.25 -4.50
N ASN A 110 -11.92 -27.64 -3.32
CA ASN A 110 -11.86 -28.35 -2.03
C ASN A 110 -10.63 -29.29 -1.91
N THR A 111 -9.50 -28.89 -2.48
CA THR A 111 -8.27 -29.70 -2.47
C THR A 111 -7.46 -29.37 -1.23
N SER A 112 -6.86 -30.38 -0.61
CA SER A 112 -5.94 -30.21 0.51
C SER A 112 -4.49 -30.49 0.11
N ILE A 113 -3.57 -29.64 0.56
CA ILE A 113 -2.13 -29.84 0.38
C ILE A 113 -1.47 -29.68 1.74
N THR A 114 -0.83 -30.74 2.24
CA THR A 114 -0.34 -30.73 3.62
C THR A 114 1.07 -31.30 3.78
N ASN A 115 1.82 -30.76 4.74
CA ASN A 115 3.13 -31.26 5.14
C ASN A 115 4.13 -31.28 3.97
N THR A 116 4.26 -30.18 3.23
CA THR A 116 5.27 -30.08 2.16
C THR A 116 6.59 -29.56 2.69
N ALA A 117 7.72 -30.02 2.13
CA ALA A 117 9.05 -29.55 2.57
C ALA A 117 9.34 -28.12 2.09
N ALA A 118 8.76 -27.73 0.95
CA ALA A 118 8.82 -26.41 0.33
C ALA A 118 7.39 -25.92 0.10
N ASP A 119 7.08 -25.42 -1.11
CA ASP A 119 5.78 -24.83 -1.43
C ASP A 119 4.64 -25.86 -1.48
N GLY A 120 3.44 -25.45 -1.07
CA GLY A 120 2.21 -26.19 -1.38
C GLY A 120 1.96 -26.22 -2.89
N ILE A 121 1.98 -25.03 -3.51
CA ILE A 121 1.94 -24.84 -4.98
C ILE A 121 3.07 -23.91 -5.42
N SER A 122 3.75 -24.27 -6.50
CA SER A 122 4.67 -23.39 -7.22
C SER A 122 4.33 -23.37 -8.70
N THR A 123 3.70 -22.30 -9.18
CA THR A 123 3.17 -22.23 -10.55
C THR A 123 3.64 -21.00 -11.32
N ARG A 124 4.01 -21.21 -12.59
CA ARG A 124 4.18 -20.13 -13.58
C ARG A 124 3.02 -20.06 -14.57
N SER A 125 1.87 -20.57 -14.14
CA SER A 125 0.63 -20.70 -14.90
C SER A 125 -0.56 -20.17 -14.07
N PRO A 126 -1.63 -19.71 -14.74
CA PRO A 126 -2.88 -19.31 -14.10
C PRO A 126 -3.45 -20.39 -13.17
N LEU A 127 -3.90 -19.94 -12.00
CA LEU A 127 -4.45 -20.77 -10.93
C LEU A 127 -5.88 -20.32 -10.63
N TRP A 128 -6.76 -21.30 -10.48
CA TRP A 128 -8.08 -21.12 -9.90
C TRP A 128 -8.26 -22.06 -8.71
N THR A 129 -8.63 -21.52 -7.56
CA THR A 129 -9.00 -22.30 -6.38
C THR A 129 -10.35 -21.87 -5.82
N SER A 130 -11.12 -22.85 -5.35
CA SER A 130 -12.35 -22.62 -4.58
C SER A 130 -12.41 -23.62 -3.42
N GLY A 131 -12.30 -23.12 -2.20
CA GLY A 131 -12.24 -23.96 -1.00
C GLY A 131 -10.92 -24.74 -0.87
N GLY A 132 -10.83 -25.57 0.18
CA GLY A 132 -9.65 -26.40 0.45
C GLY A 132 -8.81 -25.90 1.62
N ALA A 133 -7.76 -26.66 1.94
CA ALA A 133 -6.92 -26.41 3.11
C ALA A 133 -5.44 -26.72 2.85
N PHE A 134 -4.57 -25.74 3.06
CA PHE A 134 -3.14 -25.85 2.83
C PHE A 134 -2.44 -25.71 4.17
N THR A 135 -1.80 -26.78 4.67
CA THR A 135 -1.29 -26.78 6.04
C THR A 135 0.13 -27.31 6.19
N ASN A 136 0.92 -26.65 7.04
CA ASN A 136 2.29 -27.04 7.36
C ASN A 136 3.18 -27.14 6.09
N ASN A 137 3.28 -26.05 5.33
CA ASN A 137 4.14 -25.97 4.15
C ASN A 137 5.47 -25.30 4.52
N GLY A 138 6.59 -25.97 4.25
CA GLY A 138 7.91 -25.52 4.70
C GLY A 138 8.40 -24.19 4.09
N ALA A 139 7.87 -23.81 2.92
CA ALA A 139 8.09 -22.49 2.32
C ALA A 139 6.76 -21.75 2.18
N HIS A 140 6.21 -21.59 0.97
CA HIS A 140 4.97 -20.85 0.76
C HIS A 140 3.75 -21.77 0.75
N GLY A 141 2.57 -21.24 1.08
CA GLY A 141 1.32 -21.94 0.76
C GLY A 141 1.15 -22.03 -0.76
N ILE A 142 1.19 -20.88 -1.43
CA ILE A 142 1.07 -20.74 -2.88
C ILE A 142 2.07 -19.70 -3.39
N THR A 143 2.90 -20.09 -4.35
CA THR A 143 3.78 -19.22 -5.13
C THR A 143 3.33 -19.16 -6.58
N ILE A 144 3.14 -17.95 -7.10
CA ILE A 144 2.69 -17.69 -8.48
C ILE A 144 3.63 -16.69 -9.14
N ASP A 145 4.18 -17.06 -10.30
CA ASP A 145 5.03 -16.18 -11.11
C ASP A 145 4.51 -16.10 -12.55
N LEU A 146 3.81 -14.99 -12.86
CA LEU A 146 3.22 -14.75 -14.18
C LEU A 146 4.08 -13.82 -15.05
N THR A 147 5.34 -13.57 -14.70
CA THR A 147 6.22 -12.61 -15.40
C THR A 147 6.34 -12.88 -16.91
N ASN A 148 6.32 -14.16 -17.30
CA ASN A 148 6.42 -14.58 -18.71
C ASN A 148 5.08 -15.06 -19.29
N VAL A 149 3.96 -14.69 -18.65
CA VAL A 149 2.62 -15.08 -19.10
C VAL A 149 1.92 -13.86 -19.71
N THR A 150 1.48 -13.99 -20.95
CA THR A 150 0.69 -12.94 -21.63
C THR A 150 -0.58 -12.64 -20.83
N SER A 151 -0.85 -11.36 -20.59
CA SER A 151 -2.04 -10.89 -19.88
C SER A 151 -3.33 -11.26 -20.61
N SER A 152 -4.39 -11.54 -19.85
CA SER A 152 -5.73 -11.79 -20.38
C SER A 152 -6.78 -11.41 -19.35
N ALA A 153 -7.71 -10.52 -19.73
CA ALA A 153 -8.81 -10.09 -18.87
C ALA A 153 -9.84 -11.22 -18.61
N PHE A 154 -9.87 -12.24 -19.47
CA PHE A 154 -10.90 -13.31 -19.46
C PHE A 154 -10.56 -14.50 -18.56
N GLN A 155 -9.36 -14.54 -17.98
CA GLN A 155 -8.82 -15.74 -17.33
C GLN A 155 -8.07 -15.36 -16.05
N PRO A 156 -8.82 -15.01 -14.99
CA PRO A 156 -8.25 -14.45 -13.77
C PRO A 156 -7.45 -15.48 -12.98
N LEU A 157 -6.40 -15.01 -12.32
CA LEU A 157 -5.89 -15.67 -11.12
C LEU A 157 -6.97 -15.52 -10.05
N SER A 158 -7.53 -16.63 -9.56
CA SER A 158 -8.61 -16.62 -8.57
C SER A 158 -8.30 -17.54 -7.41
N ILE A 159 -8.34 -17.01 -6.19
CA ILE A 159 -8.21 -17.78 -4.95
C ILE A 159 -9.40 -17.42 -4.07
N SER A 160 -10.37 -18.32 -3.96
CA SER A 160 -11.58 -18.10 -3.17
C SER A 160 -11.75 -19.14 -2.07
N ALA A 161 -12.18 -18.69 -0.88
CA ALA A 161 -12.55 -19.54 0.26
C ALA A 161 -11.47 -20.54 0.72
N LEU A 162 -10.20 -20.26 0.44
CA LEU A 162 -9.09 -21.15 0.79
C LEU A 162 -8.62 -20.91 2.23
N THR A 163 -8.37 -22.00 2.97
CA THR A 163 -7.70 -21.92 4.28
C THR A 163 -6.21 -22.25 4.12
N ILE A 164 -5.33 -21.40 4.63
CA ILE A 164 -3.89 -21.66 4.70
C ILE A 164 -3.45 -21.52 6.16
N SER A 165 -2.86 -22.56 6.75
CA SER A 165 -2.38 -22.54 8.14
C SER A 165 -0.98 -23.12 8.26
N GLY A 166 -0.02 -22.31 8.70
CA GLY A 166 1.38 -22.72 8.83
C GLY A 166 2.10 -22.77 7.49
N SER A 167 2.71 -21.63 7.11
CA SER A 167 3.65 -21.53 5.99
C SER A 167 4.98 -21.00 6.51
N GLY A 168 6.12 -21.55 6.10
CA GLY A 168 7.45 -21.10 6.52
C GLY A 168 7.81 -19.69 6.01
N GLN A 169 7.19 -19.24 4.92
CA GLN A 169 7.32 -17.90 4.33
C GLN A 169 5.91 -17.30 4.12
N GLU A 170 5.62 -16.65 2.99
CA GLU A 170 4.30 -16.12 2.71
C GLU A 170 3.26 -17.23 2.52
N ALA A 171 2.01 -16.99 2.95
CA ALA A 171 0.93 -17.91 2.60
C ALA A 171 0.58 -17.83 1.11
N ILE A 172 0.51 -16.60 0.57
CA ILE A 172 0.32 -16.35 -0.87
C ILE A 172 1.36 -15.33 -1.35
N LEU A 173 2.23 -15.74 -2.26
CA LEU A 173 3.14 -14.88 -3.00
C LEU A 173 2.79 -14.90 -4.48
N ALA A 174 2.51 -13.73 -5.06
CA ALA A 174 2.23 -13.61 -6.49
C ALA A 174 2.96 -12.43 -7.14
N VAL A 175 3.71 -12.71 -8.21
CA VAL A 175 4.51 -11.75 -8.98
C VAL A 175 4.16 -11.78 -10.47
N GLY A 176 4.51 -10.71 -11.18
CA GLY A 176 4.19 -10.58 -12.61
C GLY A 176 2.70 -10.31 -12.86
N LEU A 177 2.02 -9.60 -11.95
CA LEU A 177 0.57 -9.39 -12.02
C LEU A 177 0.15 -8.23 -12.93
N ALA A 178 1.10 -7.51 -13.53
CA ALA A 178 0.80 -6.47 -14.50
C ALA A 178 -0.01 -7.04 -15.67
N GLY A 179 -1.13 -6.37 -16.01
CA GLY A 179 -2.11 -6.76 -17.01
C GLY A 179 -2.99 -7.95 -16.62
N GLN A 180 -2.78 -8.58 -15.46
CA GLN A 180 -3.55 -9.74 -15.03
C GLN A 180 -4.81 -9.30 -14.27
N THR A 181 -5.90 -10.04 -14.45
CA THR A 181 -7.04 -10.00 -13.53
C THR A 181 -6.75 -10.92 -12.35
N VAL A 182 -6.78 -10.38 -11.13
CA VAL A 182 -6.47 -11.07 -9.88
C VAL A 182 -7.65 -10.93 -8.92
N GLN A 183 -8.13 -12.06 -8.42
CA GLN A 183 -9.17 -12.13 -7.40
C GLN A 183 -8.68 -13.01 -6.24
N ILE A 184 -8.66 -12.44 -5.04
CA ILE A 184 -8.44 -13.18 -3.81
C ILE A 184 -9.54 -12.80 -2.83
N ASP A 185 -10.41 -13.74 -2.52
CA ASP A 185 -11.57 -13.49 -1.67
C ASP A 185 -11.82 -14.60 -0.65
N GLN A 186 -12.32 -14.20 0.51
CA GLN A 186 -12.70 -15.13 1.59
C GLN A 186 -11.58 -16.10 2.01
N ALA A 187 -10.31 -15.76 1.75
CA ALA A 187 -9.18 -16.57 2.21
C ALA A 187 -9.01 -16.42 3.73
N SER A 188 -8.73 -17.52 4.41
CA SER A 188 -8.40 -17.55 5.84
C SER A 188 -6.96 -18.00 6.00
N ILE A 189 -6.08 -17.07 6.39
CA ILE A 189 -4.64 -17.29 6.47
C ILE A 189 -4.19 -17.13 7.92
N ASP A 190 -3.44 -18.11 8.40
CA ASP A 190 -2.97 -18.17 9.77
C ASP A 190 -1.52 -18.70 9.86
N HIS A 191 -0.70 -18.11 10.72
CA HIS A 191 0.70 -18.53 10.95
C HIS A 191 1.56 -18.57 9.67
N ALA A 192 1.63 -17.46 8.94
CA ALA A 192 2.62 -17.28 7.87
C ALA A 192 3.97 -16.78 8.45
N GLY A 193 5.09 -17.36 8.02
CA GLY A 193 6.44 -16.95 8.42
C GLY A 193 6.90 -15.62 7.84
N ALA A 194 6.15 -15.06 6.89
CA ALA A 194 6.32 -13.71 6.36
C ALA A 194 4.94 -13.02 6.23
N PHE A 195 4.67 -12.35 5.11
CA PHE A 195 3.35 -11.76 4.82
C PHE A 195 2.28 -12.85 4.70
N GLY A 196 1.02 -12.56 5.06
CA GLY A 196 -0.08 -13.44 4.71
C GLY A 196 -0.30 -13.45 3.19
N ILE A 197 -0.46 -12.25 2.62
CA ILE A 197 -0.65 -12.07 1.17
C ILE A 197 0.36 -11.03 0.67
N ASN A 198 1.17 -11.38 -0.32
CA ASN A 198 2.15 -10.51 -0.97
C ASN A 198 1.91 -10.48 -2.48
N LEU A 199 1.42 -9.35 -2.99
CA LEU A 199 1.08 -9.16 -4.41
C LEU A 199 1.95 -8.07 -5.02
N LYS A 200 2.63 -8.38 -6.12
CA LYS A 200 3.49 -7.44 -6.83
C LYS A 200 2.92 -7.05 -8.20
N ASP A 201 2.86 -5.74 -8.45
CA ASP A 201 2.36 -5.10 -9.67
C ASP A 201 0.87 -5.40 -9.96
N ALA A 202 0.07 -5.69 -8.93
CA ALA A 202 -1.35 -5.99 -9.08
C ALA A 202 -2.15 -4.77 -9.57
N GLY A 203 -3.00 -4.99 -10.58
CA GLY A 203 -3.85 -3.95 -11.17
C GLY A 203 -3.14 -3.01 -12.15
N LYS A 204 -1.82 -3.11 -12.28
CA LYS A 204 -1.01 -2.32 -13.22
C LYS A 204 -1.25 -2.77 -14.66
N ASP A 205 -1.12 -1.88 -15.63
CA ASP A 205 -1.17 -2.23 -17.05
C ASP A 205 0.10 -2.98 -17.48
N ALA A 206 -0.01 -3.95 -18.39
CA ALA A 206 1.16 -4.64 -18.98
C ALA A 206 1.80 -3.89 -20.18
N GLY A 207 1.55 -2.58 -20.33
CA GLY A 207 2.10 -1.77 -21.43
C GLY A 207 3.53 -1.26 -21.19
N PRO A 208 4.36 -1.09 -22.24
CA PRO A 208 5.71 -0.52 -22.13
C PRO A 208 5.73 0.98 -21.77
N TYR A 209 4.58 1.64 -21.85
CA TYR A 209 4.40 3.06 -21.50
C TYR A 209 3.47 3.18 -20.29
N PRO A 210 3.97 3.64 -19.13
CA PRO A 210 3.11 3.99 -18.00
C PRO A 210 2.10 5.07 -18.44
N GLY A 211 0.79 4.81 -18.29
CA GLY A 211 -0.25 5.80 -18.53
C GLY A 211 -0.80 5.90 -19.96
N VAL A 212 -0.44 4.99 -20.86
CA VAL A 212 -1.13 4.81 -22.15
C VAL A 212 -1.72 3.40 -22.18
N TYR A 213 -3.05 3.29 -22.07
CA TYR A 213 -3.77 2.01 -22.12
C TYR A 213 -3.66 1.39 -23.52
N THR A 214 -2.62 0.59 -23.76
CA THR A 214 -2.52 -0.22 -24.99
C THR A 214 -3.25 -1.57 -24.87
N ILE A 215 -3.66 -1.95 -23.66
CA ILE A 215 -4.40 -3.15 -23.29
C ILE A 215 -5.32 -2.84 -22.10
N ASP A 216 -6.37 -3.64 -21.88
CA ASP A 216 -7.23 -3.50 -20.71
C ASP A 216 -6.38 -3.50 -19.41
N PRO A 217 -6.64 -2.57 -18.48
CA PRO A 217 -5.91 -2.53 -17.23
C PRO A 217 -6.03 -3.84 -16.47
N GLY A 218 -4.95 -4.24 -15.79
CA GLY A 218 -5.04 -5.29 -14.79
C GLY A 218 -6.11 -4.92 -13.76
N ARG A 219 -6.74 -5.91 -13.14
CA ARG A 219 -7.79 -5.65 -12.13
C ARG A 219 -7.50 -6.47 -10.89
N LEU A 220 -7.38 -5.82 -9.74
CA LEU A 220 -7.34 -6.48 -8.44
C LEU A 220 -8.72 -6.43 -7.79
N THR A 221 -9.18 -7.58 -7.30
CA THR A 221 -10.21 -7.73 -6.28
C THR A 221 -9.57 -8.45 -5.10
N LEU A 222 -9.46 -7.79 -3.96
CA LEU A 222 -8.91 -8.36 -2.73
C LEU A 222 -9.91 -8.12 -1.60
N THR A 223 -10.80 -9.08 -1.36
CA THR A 223 -11.98 -8.83 -0.52
C THR A 223 -12.24 -9.89 0.53
N ASN A 224 -12.65 -9.46 1.73
CA ASN A 224 -13.12 -10.35 2.79
C ASN A 224 -12.12 -11.43 3.22
N ASN A 225 -10.81 -11.18 3.07
CA ASN A 225 -9.77 -12.09 3.55
C ASN A 225 -9.49 -11.84 5.03
N THR A 226 -9.15 -12.89 5.77
CA THR A 226 -8.72 -12.82 7.16
C THR A 226 -7.28 -13.31 7.26
N VAL A 227 -6.39 -12.47 7.81
CA VAL A 227 -4.98 -12.82 8.00
C VAL A 227 -4.59 -12.65 9.47
N THR A 228 -4.10 -13.73 10.09
CA THR A 228 -3.71 -13.76 11.49
C THR A 228 -2.32 -14.34 11.72
N ASN A 229 -1.68 -13.91 12.80
CA ASN A 229 -0.45 -14.52 13.32
C ASN A 229 0.70 -14.60 12.30
N THR A 230 0.85 -13.60 11.42
CA THR A 230 2.09 -13.49 10.63
C THR A 230 3.30 -13.27 11.53
N ALA A 231 4.50 -13.56 11.02
CA ALA A 231 5.75 -13.29 11.74
C ALA A 231 5.85 -11.83 12.23
N ALA A 232 6.50 -11.65 13.37
CA ALA A 232 6.45 -10.42 14.19
C ALA A 232 6.88 -9.13 13.48
N THR A 233 7.58 -9.21 12.36
CA THR A 233 8.08 -8.05 11.61
C THR A 233 7.31 -7.78 10.32
N PHE A 234 6.34 -8.62 9.95
CA PHE A 234 5.65 -8.53 8.66
C PHE A 234 4.22 -8.01 8.79
N PRO A 235 3.78 -7.11 7.89
CA PRO A 235 2.37 -6.76 7.79
C PRO A 235 1.54 -7.95 7.31
N ALA A 236 0.25 -7.90 7.62
CA ALA A 236 -0.72 -8.92 7.21
C ALA A 236 -0.78 -9.07 5.68
N ILE A 237 -0.89 -7.94 4.97
CA ILE A 237 -1.00 -7.89 3.51
C ILE A 237 -0.03 -6.85 2.96
N TYR A 238 0.64 -7.17 1.87
CA TYR A 238 1.50 -6.24 1.14
C TYR A 238 1.12 -6.15 -0.34
N LEU A 239 0.83 -4.92 -0.80
CA LEU A 239 0.57 -4.59 -2.20
C LEU A 239 1.73 -3.73 -2.74
N ASN A 240 2.67 -4.39 -3.41
CA ASN A 240 3.87 -3.77 -3.93
C ASN A 240 3.63 -3.22 -5.34
N GLY A 241 3.51 -1.89 -5.47
CA GLY A 241 3.28 -1.24 -6.76
C GLY A 241 1.85 -1.40 -7.28
N PHE A 242 0.85 -1.26 -6.41
CA PHE A 242 -0.58 -1.34 -6.76
C PHE A 242 -0.97 -0.27 -7.81
N PHE A 243 -1.91 -0.60 -8.68
CA PHE A 243 -2.57 0.38 -9.55
C PHE A 243 -4.06 0.07 -9.67
N GLY A 244 -4.91 1.09 -9.56
CA GLY A 244 -6.33 0.99 -9.89
C GLY A 244 -7.26 1.43 -8.76
N PRO A 245 -8.54 1.01 -8.79
CA PRO A 245 -9.52 1.41 -7.79
C PRO A 245 -9.31 0.67 -6.47
N PHE A 246 -9.11 1.40 -5.39
CA PHE A 246 -8.91 0.86 -4.05
C PHE A 246 -10.22 0.36 -3.42
N ALA A 247 -11.39 0.74 -3.93
CA ALA A 247 -12.68 0.19 -3.49
C ALA A 247 -12.76 -1.35 -3.64
N ASN A 248 -11.96 -1.93 -4.54
CA ASN A 248 -11.85 -3.38 -4.70
C ASN A 248 -10.93 -4.06 -3.65
N VAL A 249 -10.31 -3.30 -2.76
CA VAL A 249 -9.51 -3.78 -1.63
C VAL A 249 -10.30 -3.50 -0.34
N SER A 250 -11.27 -4.36 -0.03
CA SER A 250 -12.27 -4.07 1.01
C SER A 250 -12.63 -5.27 1.88
N GLY A 251 -13.06 -5.01 3.11
CA GLY A 251 -13.49 -6.06 4.05
C GLY A 251 -12.38 -7.00 4.53
N ASN A 252 -11.11 -6.74 4.21
CA ASN A 252 -9.98 -7.52 4.71
C ASN A 252 -9.78 -7.24 6.21
N ARG A 253 -9.56 -8.32 6.98
CA ARG A 253 -9.51 -8.31 8.43
C ARG A 253 -8.25 -9.04 8.91
N GLY A 254 -7.88 -8.80 10.15
CA GLY A 254 -6.75 -9.48 10.74
C GLY A 254 -6.42 -9.02 12.15
N ALA A 255 -5.64 -9.84 12.83
CA ALA A 255 -5.17 -9.59 14.19
C ALA A 255 -3.88 -10.36 14.47
N SER A 256 -3.15 -9.91 15.49
CA SER A 256 -1.94 -10.57 15.99
C SER A 256 -0.84 -10.76 14.94
N ASN A 257 -0.86 -9.99 13.84
CA ASN A 257 0.20 -9.96 12.84
C ASN A 257 1.39 -9.15 13.33
N GLY A 258 2.56 -9.27 12.69
CA GLY A 258 3.69 -8.38 12.98
C GLY A 258 3.30 -6.91 12.90
N VAL A 259 2.60 -6.54 11.83
CA VAL A 259 1.87 -5.27 11.70
C VAL A 259 0.44 -5.57 11.22
N ASP A 260 -0.56 -5.20 12.02
CA ASP A 260 -1.98 -5.35 11.67
C ASP A 260 -2.41 -4.27 10.66
N ALA A 261 -1.92 -4.39 9.42
CA ALA A 261 -2.17 -3.45 8.35
C ALA A 261 -2.13 -4.10 6.96
N ILE A 262 -2.77 -3.43 6.00
CA ILE A 262 -2.44 -3.52 4.57
C ILE A 262 -1.34 -2.48 4.31
N ALA A 263 -0.14 -2.94 4.02
CA ALA A 263 0.95 -2.09 3.57
C ALA A 263 0.90 -1.96 2.05
N PHE A 264 1.02 -0.74 1.50
CA PHE A 264 1.04 -0.56 0.06
C PHE A 264 1.73 0.72 -0.40
N HIS A 265 2.11 0.74 -1.67
CA HIS A 265 2.43 1.94 -2.44
C HIS A 265 1.96 1.76 -3.88
N GLY A 266 1.92 2.84 -4.65
CA GLY A 266 1.48 2.82 -6.05
C GLY A 266 0.45 3.90 -6.37
N THR A 267 -0.50 3.59 -7.25
CA THR A 267 -1.50 4.55 -7.76
C THR A 267 -2.93 4.11 -7.45
N VAL A 268 -3.70 4.97 -6.78
CA VAL A 268 -5.14 4.80 -6.56
C VAL A 268 -5.91 5.71 -7.52
N THR A 269 -6.92 5.16 -8.21
CA THR A 269 -7.64 5.86 -9.30
C THR A 269 -9.07 6.30 -8.95
N ASP A 270 -9.57 5.90 -7.79
CA ASP A 270 -10.88 6.22 -7.25
C ASP A 270 -10.77 7.02 -5.95
N ASP A 271 -11.91 7.21 -5.28
CA ASP A 271 -11.94 7.85 -3.96
C ASP A 271 -11.38 6.90 -2.90
N LEU A 272 -10.62 7.45 -1.97
CA LEU A 272 -10.03 6.70 -0.87
C LEU A 272 -10.47 7.31 0.46
N ALA A 273 -11.27 6.57 1.22
CA ALA A 273 -11.47 6.85 2.64
C ALA A 273 -10.35 6.16 3.42
N TRP A 274 -9.52 6.94 4.10
CA TRP A 274 -8.43 6.40 4.90
C TRP A 274 -8.98 5.57 6.05
N THR A 275 -8.37 4.40 6.30
CA THR A 275 -8.66 3.57 7.45
C THR A 275 -7.39 3.44 8.28
N THR A 276 -7.43 3.91 9.51
CA THR A 276 -6.26 3.87 10.40
C THR A 276 -5.89 2.45 10.79
N ALA A 277 -4.65 2.04 10.50
CA ALA A 277 -4.11 0.78 11.02
C ALA A 277 -3.89 0.87 12.53
N ARG A 278 -4.28 -0.19 13.25
CA ARG A 278 -4.15 -0.33 14.70
C ARG A 278 -3.83 -1.78 15.03
N LYS A 279 -3.04 -2.00 16.08
CA LYS A 279 -2.83 -3.34 16.64
C LYS A 279 -4.18 -3.90 17.09
N ALA A 280 -4.50 -5.11 16.69
CA ALA A 280 -5.76 -5.78 17.01
C ALA A 280 -5.50 -7.18 17.59
N SER A 281 -6.36 -7.59 18.52
CA SER A 281 -6.43 -8.96 19.04
C SER A 281 -7.64 -9.74 18.52
N ASP A 282 -8.66 -9.04 18.01
CA ASP A 282 -9.86 -9.64 17.41
C ASP A 282 -9.65 -9.81 15.90
N PRO A 283 -9.63 -11.05 15.38
CA PRO A 283 -9.41 -11.33 13.95
C PRO A 283 -10.52 -10.81 13.04
N THR A 284 -11.65 -10.36 13.59
CA THR A 284 -12.74 -9.73 12.82
C THR A 284 -12.50 -8.23 12.58
N THR A 285 -11.48 -7.65 13.20
CA THR A 285 -11.13 -6.24 13.05
C THR A 285 -10.67 -5.94 11.63
N PRO A 286 -11.24 -4.93 10.94
CA PRO A 286 -10.75 -4.49 9.64
C PRO A 286 -9.29 -4.04 9.70
N LEU A 287 -8.48 -4.46 8.72
CA LEU A 287 -7.12 -3.97 8.57
C LEU A 287 -7.15 -2.53 8.05
N GLY A 288 -6.40 -1.65 8.72
CA GLY A 288 -6.14 -0.31 8.22
C GLY A 288 -4.93 -0.25 7.30
N TYR A 289 -4.52 0.96 6.93
CA TYR A 289 -3.55 1.22 5.88
C TYR A 289 -2.26 1.81 6.42
N VAL A 290 -1.14 1.42 5.80
CA VAL A 290 0.16 2.08 5.94
C VAL A 290 0.83 2.16 4.57
N LEU A 291 1.57 3.25 4.32
CA LEU A 291 2.27 3.43 3.05
C LEU A 291 3.75 3.15 3.22
N ASP A 292 4.28 2.12 2.56
CA ASP A 292 5.73 1.81 2.60
C ASP A 292 6.54 2.71 1.66
N SER A 293 5.88 3.39 0.73
CA SER A 293 6.47 4.40 -0.16
C SER A 293 5.40 5.38 -0.64
N THR A 294 5.62 6.03 -1.79
CA THR A 294 4.71 7.04 -2.35
C THR A 294 3.35 6.46 -2.72
N LEU A 295 2.28 7.12 -2.24
CA LEU A 295 0.93 6.97 -2.76
C LEU A 295 0.68 8.07 -3.78
N THR A 296 0.40 7.68 -5.03
CA THR A 296 -0.17 8.59 -6.03
C THR A 296 -1.67 8.40 -6.08
N MET A 297 -2.44 9.48 -5.97
CA MET A 297 -3.85 9.48 -6.35
C MET A 297 -4.02 10.35 -7.58
N ALA A 298 -4.66 9.81 -8.61
CA ALA A 298 -4.89 10.51 -9.86
C ALA A 298 -6.14 9.94 -10.53
N ALA A 299 -6.81 10.72 -11.38
CA ALA A 299 -7.80 10.16 -12.29
C ALA A 299 -7.17 9.05 -13.16
N PRO A 300 -7.92 8.00 -13.52
CA PRO A 300 -7.43 7.04 -14.49
C PRO A 300 -7.11 7.78 -15.80
N PRO A 301 -6.05 7.37 -16.53
CA PRO A 301 -5.79 7.90 -17.85
C PRO A 301 -7.04 7.86 -18.76
N PRO A 302 -7.12 8.73 -19.77
CA PRO A 302 -8.20 8.62 -20.73
C PRO A 302 -8.07 7.33 -21.56
N PRO A 303 -9.19 6.66 -21.92
CA PRO A 303 -9.15 5.60 -22.91
C PRO A 303 -8.64 6.15 -24.26
N LEU A 304 -8.04 5.30 -25.09
CA LEU A 304 -7.54 5.68 -26.41
C LEU A 304 -8.65 6.35 -27.27
N PRO A 305 -8.29 7.29 -28.17
CA PRO A 305 -9.25 8.03 -29.02
C PRO A 305 -10.23 7.11 -29.77
N PRO A 306 -11.49 7.56 -30.02
CA PRO A 306 -11.73 8.81 -30.77
C PRO A 306 -12.56 9.89 -30.07
N ALA A 307 -12.95 9.75 -28.80
CA ALA A 307 -13.74 10.77 -28.10
C ALA A 307 -12.88 11.67 -27.20
N PRO A 308 -13.09 13.00 -27.16
CA PRO A 308 -12.59 13.83 -26.07
C PRO A 308 -13.11 13.26 -24.75
N PRO A 309 -12.26 12.89 -23.79
CA PRO A 309 -12.73 12.39 -22.51
C PRO A 309 -13.57 13.47 -21.84
N PRO A 310 -14.72 13.13 -21.22
CA PRO A 310 -15.34 14.05 -20.26
C PRO A 310 -14.29 14.42 -19.21
N THR A 311 -14.27 15.68 -18.75
CA THR A 311 -13.38 16.09 -17.65
C THR A 311 -13.56 15.11 -16.49
N PRO A 312 -12.52 14.36 -16.07
CA PRO A 312 -12.68 13.36 -15.03
C PRO A 312 -13.20 14.02 -13.76
N ALA A 313 -14.20 13.40 -13.12
CA ALA A 313 -14.63 13.84 -11.79
C ALA A 313 -13.43 13.82 -10.84
N ALA A 314 -13.24 14.90 -10.09
CA ALA A 314 -12.17 14.99 -9.10
C ALA A 314 -12.33 13.84 -8.08
N ARG A 315 -11.23 13.14 -7.79
CA ARG A 315 -11.21 12.12 -6.74
C ARG A 315 -10.99 12.76 -5.39
N THR A 316 -11.37 12.06 -4.33
CA THR A 316 -11.22 12.55 -2.95
C THR A 316 -10.43 11.57 -2.11
N LEU A 317 -9.42 12.09 -1.39
CA LEU A 317 -8.83 11.42 -0.25
C LEU A 317 -9.51 11.96 1.02
N THR A 318 -10.28 11.13 1.70
CA THR A 318 -10.95 11.49 2.95
C THR A 318 -10.17 10.98 4.14
N VAL A 319 -9.85 11.86 5.09
CA VAL A 319 -9.21 11.53 6.37
C VAL A 319 -10.10 12.07 7.48
N ARG A 320 -10.67 11.19 8.31
CA ARG A 320 -11.68 11.54 9.31
C ARG A 320 -11.06 11.85 10.66
N ALA A 321 -11.82 12.48 11.56
CA ALA A 321 -11.34 12.78 12.90
C ALA A 321 -10.77 11.53 13.61
N GLY A 322 -9.53 11.63 14.11
CA GLY A 322 -8.81 10.53 14.77
C GLY A 322 -8.03 9.60 13.84
N ASP A 323 -8.07 9.83 12.52
CA ASP A 323 -7.29 9.04 11.57
C ASP A 323 -5.79 9.36 11.59
N VAL A 324 -4.98 8.33 11.32
CA VAL A 324 -3.51 8.41 11.26
C VAL A 324 -3.03 7.85 9.92
N VAL A 325 -2.50 8.73 9.07
CA VAL A 325 -1.84 8.42 7.80
C VAL A 325 -0.34 8.32 8.04
N LYS A 326 0.24 7.16 7.74
CA LYS A 326 1.70 6.93 7.85
C LYS A 326 2.33 6.64 6.51
N VAL A 327 3.46 7.30 6.23
CA VAL A 327 4.25 7.15 4.99
C VAL A 327 5.71 6.83 5.30
N GLY A 328 6.27 5.83 4.65
CA GLY A 328 7.62 5.33 4.88
C GLY A 328 8.60 5.68 3.77
N ASN A 329 9.88 5.40 4.05
CA ASN A 329 10.96 5.34 3.07
C ASN A 329 11.07 6.59 2.16
N GLY A 330 10.88 7.77 2.74
CA GLY A 330 10.94 9.04 1.99
C GLY A 330 9.77 9.25 1.02
N GLY A 331 8.75 8.39 1.04
CA GLY A 331 7.58 8.46 0.17
C GLY A 331 6.75 9.71 0.40
N VAL A 332 5.94 10.06 -0.60
CA VAL A 332 5.09 11.27 -0.64
C VAL A 332 3.61 10.86 -0.72
N LEU A 333 2.73 11.65 -0.12
CA LEU A 333 1.31 11.61 -0.45
C LEU A 333 1.04 12.51 -1.66
N GLN A 334 1.10 11.94 -2.86
CA GLN A 334 1.03 12.67 -4.13
C GLN A 334 -0.39 12.67 -4.70
N LEU A 335 -1.06 13.82 -4.60
CA LEU A 335 -2.45 14.02 -4.96
C LEU A 335 -2.53 14.86 -6.25
N ARG A 336 -2.83 14.21 -7.39
CA ARG A 336 -2.83 14.82 -8.73
C ARG A 336 -4.26 15.06 -9.24
N GLY A 337 -4.73 16.29 -9.16
CA GLY A 337 -6.11 16.67 -9.46
C GLY A 337 -7.14 16.15 -8.45
N VAL A 338 -6.70 15.87 -7.22
CA VAL A 338 -7.45 15.20 -6.15
C VAL A 338 -7.77 16.19 -5.03
N ASN A 339 -8.94 16.06 -4.42
CA ASN A 339 -9.38 16.80 -3.25
C ASN A 339 -8.89 16.09 -1.98
N LEU A 340 -8.10 16.75 -1.14
CA LEU A 340 -7.80 16.28 0.21
C LEU A 340 -8.87 16.80 1.19
N GLN A 341 -9.74 15.91 1.65
CA GLN A 341 -10.78 16.22 2.61
C GLN A 341 -10.38 15.71 4.00
N ALA A 342 -9.80 16.61 4.80
CA ALA A 342 -9.39 16.37 6.18
C ALA A 342 -9.95 17.48 7.09
N ASP A 343 -11.20 17.85 6.88
CA ASP A 343 -11.93 18.92 7.57
C ASP A 343 -13.08 18.42 8.46
N ASP A 344 -13.24 17.10 8.59
CA ASP A 344 -14.24 16.50 9.46
C ASP A 344 -14.03 16.94 10.92
N THR A 345 -15.07 17.54 11.49
CA THR A 345 -15.18 18.00 12.88
C THR A 345 -16.22 17.23 13.69
N GLY A 346 -16.74 16.10 13.17
CA GLY A 346 -17.73 15.27 13.87
C GLY A 346 -17.21 14.66 15.18
N SER A 347 -15.90 14.66 15.40
CA SER A 347 -15.22 14.28 16.63
C SER A 347 -14.01 15.17 16.89
N SER A 348 -13.57 15.25 18.15
CA SER A 348 -12.38 16.01 18.57
C SER A 348 -11.05 15.32 18.23
N GLY A 349 -11.09 14.08 17.71
CA GLY A 349 -9.90 13.34 17.32
C GLY A 349 -9.04 14.09 16.31
N GLN A 350 -7.78 14.37 16.67
CA GLN A 350 -6.83 15.01 15.76
C GLN A 350 -6.50 14.07 14.61
N LYS A 351 -6.51 14.59 13.38
CA LYS A 351 -6.07 13.87 12.17
C LYS A 351 -4.56 13.94 12.09
N VAL A 352 -3.84 12.85 11.88
CA VAL A 352 -2.37 12.85 11.90
C VAL A 352 -1.80 12.32 10.60
N PHE A 353 -0.89 13.07 9.99
CA PHE A 353 -0.07 12.69 8.84
C PHE A 353 1.40 12.67 9.30
N THR A 354 2.04 11.51 9.20
CA THR A 354 3.36 11.28 9.78
C THR A 354 4.14 10.17 9.07
N SER A 355 5.34 9.88 9.58
CA SER A 355 6.23 8.82 9.07
C SER A 355 5.87 7.44 9.65
N LEU A 356 6.24 6.35 8.95
CA LEU A 356 6.26 5.01 9.56
C LEU A 356 7.24 4.87 10.73
N THR A 357 8.20 5.77 10.88
CA THR A 357 9.08 5.79 12.06
C THR A 357 8.40 6.40 13.30
N ASP A 358 7.20 6.96 13.16
CA ASP A 358 6.47 7.60 14.27
C ASP A 358 5.53 6.62 14.99
N ASP A 359 6.07 5.92 15.98
CA ASP A 359 5.31 4.95 16.79
C ASP A 359 4.42 5.59 17.87
N SER A 360 4.39 6.92 18.00
CA SER A 360 3.57 7.58 19.03
C SER A 360 2.06 7.57 18.74
N VAL A 361 1.66 7.22 17.51
CA VAL A 361 0.27 7.21 17.03
C VAL A 361 0.03 6.04 16.06
N GLY A 362 -1.22 5.59 15.92
CA GLY A 362 -1.60 4.51 15.00
C GLY A 362 -0.95 3.17 15.35
N VAL A 363 -0.72 2.32 14.34
CA VAL A 363 0.01 1.06 14.49
C VAL A 363 1.51 1.30 14.60
N ALA A 364 2.19 0.60 15.51
CA ALA A 364 3.66 0.62 15.57
C ALA A 364 4.24 -0.11 14.36
N THR A 365 5.19 0.51 13.68
CA THR A 365 5.84 -0.04 12.47
C THR A 365 7.33 -0.15 12.60
N CYS A 366 7.91 0.35 13.70
CA CYS A 366 9.30 0.17 13.98
C CYS A 366 9.67 -1.29 14.22
N HIS A 367 10.84 -1.70 13.72
CA HIS A 367 11.31 -3.10 13.65
C HIS A 367 10.49 -4.02 12.72
N SER A 368 9.55 -3.48 11.95
CA SER A 368 8.93 -4.21 10.85
C SER A 368 9.83 -4.19 9.61
N VAL A 369 9.54 -5.06 8.65
CA VAL A 369 10.19 -5.08 7.32
C VAL A 369 9.96 -3.80 6.50
N LEU A 370 9.00 -2.96 6.91
CA LEU A 370 8.73 -1.67 6.28
C LEU A 370 9.71 -0.59 6.75
N VAL A 371 10.29 -0.76 7.95
CA VAL A 371 11.15 0.22 8.62
C VAL A 371 12.32 -0.52 9.28
N ASN A 372 13.40 -0.66 8.51
CA ASN A 372 14.60 -1.41 8.96
C ASN A 372 15.41 -0.67 10.05
N ALA A 373 15.25 0.65 10.17
CA ALA A 373 15.97 1.46 11.15
C ALA A 373 15.00 2.34 11.95
N CYS A 374 15.08 2.22 13.28
CA CYS A 374 14.25 2.94 14.21
C CYS A 374 15.09 3.97 14.95
N PRO A 375 15.08 5.24 14.50
CA PRO A 375 15.87 6.26 15.16
C PRO A 375 15.29 6.53 16.54
N ALA A 376 16.15 6.76 17.54
CA ALA A 376 15.72 7.12 18.90
C ALA A 376 14.89 8.41 18.94
N THR A 377 15.07 9.29 17.93
CA THR A 377 14.25 10.48 17.71
C THR A 377 13.84 10.55 16.24
N ILE A 378 12.56 10.79 15.98
CA ILE A 378 12.05 10.89 14.62
C ILE A 378 12.57 12.19 14.01
N GLN A 379 13.23 12.09 12.86
CA GLN A 379 13.82 13.24 12.19
C GLN A 379 12.81 13.88 11.23
N PRO A 380 12.77 15.22 11.16
CA PRO A 380 12.14 15.90 10.03
C PRO A 380 12.73 15.41 8.70
N GLY A 381 11.87 15.16 7.71
CA GLY A 381 12.28 14.58 6.43
C GLY A 381 12.19 13.05 6.36
N ALA A 382 11.67 12.38 7.40
CA ALA A 382 11.47 10.93 7.38
C ALA A 382 10.47 10.46 6.29
N TRP A 383 9.63 11.36 5.81
CA TRP A 383 8.77 11.18 4.63
C TRP A 383 8.69 12.51 3.85
N GLY A 384 8.16 12.47 2.63
CA GLY A 384 8.21 13.62 1.73
C GLY A 384 7.13 14.69 1.94
N GLY A 385 6.04 14.36 2.63
CA GLY A 385 4.91 15.28 2.89
C GLY A 385 3.71 15.09 1.97
N ILE A 386 2.81 16.08 2.01
CA ILE A 386 1.59 16.13 1.18
C ILE A 386 1.86 16.99 -0.04
N THR A 387 1.62 16.47 -1.24
CA THR A 387 1.80 17.22 -2.50
C THR A 387 0.50 17.25 -3.30
N LEU A 388 -0.04 18.46 -3.49
CA LEU A 388 -1.27 18.75 -4.24
C LEU A 388 -0.89 19.41 -5.57
N THR A 389 -1.10 18.71 -6.68
CA THR A 389 -0.66 19.12 -8.03
C THR A 389 -1.76 18.90 -9.06
N GLY A 390 -1.69 19.57 -10.21
CA GLY A 390 -2.74 19.51 -11.24
C GLY A 390 -3.89 20.48 -10.93
N GLY A 391 -4.48 21.07 -11.98
CA GLY A 391 -5.32 22.27 -11.90
C GLY A 391 -6.51 22.23 -10.94
N SER A 392 -7.00 21.04 -10.58
CA SER A 392 -8.13 20.84 -9.68
C SER A 392 -7.74 20.42 -8.25
N ALA A 393 -6.47 20.09 -7.97
CA ALA A 393 -6.09 19.59 -6.64
C ALA A 393 -6.26 20.67 -5.57
N ASN A 394 -6.92 20.33 -4.48
CA ASN A 394 -7.22 21.25 -3.37
C ASN A 394 -7.19 20.49 -2.04
N GLY A 395 -7.17 21.22 -0.93
CA GLY A 395 -7.11 20.59 0.40
C GLY A 395 -7.80 21.40 1.49
N ALA A 396 -8.44 20.70 2.42
CA ALA A 396 -8.98 21.26 3.64
C ALA A 396 -8.49 20.43 4.82
N LEU A 397 -7.80 21.05 5.77
CA LEU A 397 -7.24 20.43 6.96
C LEU A 397 -7.70 21.20 8.20
N VAL A 398 -8.49 20.57 9.06
CA VAL A 398 -9.00 21.16 10.31
C VAL A 398 -8.66 20.26 11.49
N ASN A 399 -8.05 20.80 12.54
CA ASN A 399 -7.58 19.99 13.69
C ASN A 399 -6.72 18.80 13.21
N ALA A 400 -5.73 19.10 12.36
CA ALA A 400 -4.80 18.14 11.80
C ALA A 400 -3.38 18.35 12.33
N ALA A 401 -2.57 17.30 12.32
CA ALA A 401 -1.14 17.32 12.58
C ALA A 401 -0.40 16.78 11.36
N VAL A 402 0.47 17.57 10.75
CA VAL A 402 1.38 17.13 9.69
C VAL A 402 2.79 17.29 10.22
N ARG A 403 3.51 16.19 10.44
CA ARG A 403 4.80 16.24 11.14
C ARG A 403 5.84 15.30 10.55
N TYR A 404 7.11 15.65 10.75
CA TYR A 404 8.29 14.92 10.30
C TYR A 404 8.45 14.81 8.77
N ALA A 405 7.76 15.66 8.00
CA ALA A 405 7.86 15.68 6.56
C ALA A 405 9.11 16.44 6.08
N ALA A 406 9.48 16.24 4.82
CA ALA A 406 10.45 17.10 4.14
C ALA A 406 9.84 18.49 3.97
N THR A 407 8.74 18.60 3.22
CA THR A 407 7.85 19.77 3.22
C THR A 407 6.50 19.32 3.76
N GLY A 408 5.89 20.02 4.71
CA GLY A 408 4.62 19.58 5.29
C GLY A 408 3.52 19.47 4.23
N ILE A 409 3.23 20.58 3.56
CA ILE A 409 2.23 20.67 2.49
C ILE A 409 2.82 21.47 1.33
N LEU A 410 2.87 20.87 0.15
CA LEU A 410 3.17 21.53 -1.12
C LEU A 410 1.88 21.59 -1.95
N ILE A 411 1.48 22.78 -2.40
CA ILE A 411 0.37 22.94 -3.33
C ILE A 411 0.75 23.84 -4.50
N THR A 412 0.52 23.36 -5.72
CA THR A 412 0.91 24.06 -6.96
C THR A 412 -0.22 24.09 -7.99
N SER A 413 -1.44 23.77 -7.57
CA SER A 413 -2.59 23.51 -8.45
C SER A 413 -3.18 24.76 -9.06
N GLY A 414 -3.10 25.91 -8.38
CA GLY A 414 -3.87 27.10 -8.74
C GLY A 414 -5.35 27.00 -8.37
N ALA A 415 -5.73 26.04 -7.53
CA ALA A 415 -7.12 25.90 -7.09
C ALA A 415 -7.60 27.15 -6.32
N SER A 416 -8.86 27.53 -6.58
CA SER A 416 -9.52 28.69 -5.96
C SER A 416 -10.66 28.29 -5.01
N SER A 417 -10.84 27.00 -4.75
CA SER A 417 -11.87 26.49 -3.84
C SER A 417 -11.47 25.12 -3.30
N THR A 418 -12.01 24.77 -2.15
CA THR A 418 -11.84 23.47 -1.47
C THR A 418 -13.08 23.19 -0.62
N SER A 419 -13.11 22.05 0.06
CA SER A 419 -14.16 21.78 1.06
C SER A 419 -14.23 22.90 2.10
N GLY A 420 -15.44 23.42 2.34
CA GLY A 420 -15.67 24.52 3.28
C GLY A 420 -15.20 25.91 2.81
N SER A 421 -14.69 26.07 1.58
CA SER A 421 -14.33 27.39 1.03
C SER A 421 -14.51 27.50 -0.48
N SER A 422 -15.23 28.54 -0.92
CA SER A 422 -15.34 28.92 -2.32
C SER A 422 -14.25 29.89 -2.81
N VAL A 423 -13.26 30.21 -1.95
CA VAL A 423 -12.27 31.28 -2.21
C VAL A 423 -10.83 30.76 -2.14
N PHE A 424 -10.58 29.74 -1.31
CA PHE A 424 -9.24 29.21 -1.07
C PHE A 424 -9.13 27.78 -1.58
N GLY A 425 -8.09 27.47 -2.35
CA GLY A 425 -7.73 26.11 -2.76
C GLY A 425 -7.06 25.29 -1.66
N LEU A 426 -6.50 25.95 -0.65
CA LEU A 426 -6.01 25.31 0.58
C LEU A 426 -6.55 26.01 1.81
N VAL A 427 -7.22 25.27 2.68
CA VAL A 427 -7.63 25.73 4.02
C VAL A 427 -6.93 24.89 5.08
N VAL A 428 -6.22 25.52 6.00
CA VAL A 428 -5.59 24.88 7.17
C VAL A 428 -6.04 25.63 8.42
N SER A 429 -6.74 24.96 9.34
CA SER A 429 -7.29 25.61 10.54
C SER A 429 -7.07 24.78 11.80
N GLY A 430 -6.73 25.44 12.92
CA GLY A 430 -6.56 24.78 14.22
C GLY A 430 -5.58 23.60 14.19
N SER A 431 -4.57 23.65 13.31
CA SER A 431 -3.71 22.51 12.99
C SER A 431 -2.27 22.71 13.49
N SER A 432 -1.48 21.64 13.53
CA SER A 432 -0.05 21.67 13.82
C SER A 432 0.76 21.16 12.63
N ILE A 433 1.57 22.02 12.02
CA ILE A 433 2.41 21.70 10.88
C ILE A 433 3.87 21.77 11.31
N GLY A 434 4.49 20.63 11.55
CA GLY A 434 5.88 20.52 11.97
C GLY A 434 6.12 19.56 13.13
N PRO A 435 7.40 19.23 13.40
CA PRO A 435 8.59 19.79 12.75
C PRO A 435 8.82 19.22 11.34
N ASN A 436 9.17 20.06 10.36
CA ASN A 436 9.50 19.66 8.98
C ASN A 436 10.95 20.05 8.62
N ALA A 437 11.49 19.47 7.55
CA ALA A 437 12.89 19.71 7.16
C ALA A 437 13.09 21.00 6.34
N ILE A 438 12.11 21.33 5.48
CA ILE A 438 12.15 22.44 4.51
C ILE A 438 11.04 23.43 4.82
N ASP A 439 9.86 23.35 4.22
CA ASP A 439 8.79 24.31 4.51
C ASP A 439 7.65 23.65 5.28
N GLY A 440 7.00 24.41 6.17
CA GLY A 440 5.73 23.98 6.74
C GLY A 440 4.66 23.85 5.66
N ILE A 441 4.41 24.95 4.95
CA ILE A 441 3.52 25.01 3.79
C ILE A 441 4.24 25.77 2.67
N SER A 442 4.26 25.20 1.47
CA SER A 442 4.73 25.84 0.25
C SER A 442 3.58 25.90 -0.75
N ALA A 443 3.13 27.10 -1.08
CA ALA A 443 2.00 27.34 -1.97
C ALA A 443 2.46 28.12 -3.20
N VAL A 444 2.21 27.56 -4.38
CA VAL A 444 2.51 28.18 -5.66
C VAL A 444 1.22 28.40 -6.42
N LYS A 445 0.97 29.63 -6.90
CA LYS A 445 -0.21 30.06 -7.67
C LYS A 445 -1.57 29.84 -7.01
N THR A 446 -1.61 29.34 -5.78
CA THR A 446 -2.83 28.81 -5.15
C THR A 446 -3.31 29.75 -4.05
N ALA A 447 -4.61 30.00 -4.01
CA ALA A 447 -5.23 30.76 -2.93
C ALA A 447 -5.20 29.96 -1.62
N ILE A 448 -4.66 30.52 -0.53
CA ILE A 448 -4.55 29.81 0.74
C ILE A 448 -5.12 30.59 1.93
N SER A 449 -5.72 29.87 2.86
CA SER A 449 -6.12 30.38 4.18
C SER A 449 -5.56 29.48 5.28
N VAL A 450 -4.69 30.03 6.13
CA VAL A 450 -4.14 29.35 7.29
C VAL A 450 -4.52 30.11 8.54
N SER A 451 -5.27 29.46 9.44
CA SER A 451 -5.75 30.10 10.66
C SER A 451 -5.50 29.29 11.91
N THR A 452 -5.27 29.98 13.03
CA THR A 452 -5.20 29.40 14.40
C THR A 452 -4.30 28.16 14.51
N SER A 453 -3.27 28.08 13.67
CA SER A 453 -2.41 26.90 13.53
C SER A 453 -1.02 27.14 14.12
N SER A 454 -0.37 26.06 14.55
CA SER A 454 1.04 26.07 14.99
C SER A 454 1.93 25.53 13.88
N ILE A 455 3.04 26.22 13.61
CA ILE A 455 3.93 25.92 12.49
C ILE A 455 5.38 25.95 13.01
N SER A 456 6.12 24.87 12.80
CA SER A 456 7.47 24.72 13.33
C SER A 456 8.40 23.92 12.42
N GLY A 457 9.69 24.19 12.53
CA GLY A 457 10.76 23.39 11.94
C GLY A 457 10.83 23.48 10.41
N GLY A 458 12.01 23.86 9.91
CA GLY A 458 12.31 23.97 8.48
C GLY A 458 13.01 25.28 8.12
N ALA A 459 13.27 25.48 6.83
CA ALA A 459 13.60 26.77 6.21
C ALA A 459 12.49 27.80 6.44
N HIS A 460 11.28 27.59 5.90
CA HIS A 460 10.17 28.53 6.07
C HIS A 460 8.99 27.93 6.84
N GLY A 461 8.25 28.78 7.54
CA GLY A 461 6.96 28.38 8.10
C GLY A 461 5.92 28.23 6.99
N ILE A 462 5.63 29.34 6.31
CA ILE A 462 4.81 29.39 5.11
C ILE A 462 5.55 30.15 4.02
N SER A 463 5.69 29.54 2.85
CA SER A 463 6.17 30.17 1.62
C SER A 463 5.04 30.24 0.59
N VAL A 464 4.80 31.42 0.04
CA VAL A 464 3.83 31.65 -1.02
C VAL A 464 4.50 32.31 -2.21
N ASP A 465 4.38 31.71 -3.38
CA ASP A 465 4.81 32.28 -4.66
C ASP A 465 3.64 32.33 -5.64
N LEU A 466 3.15 33.53 -5.94
CA LEU A 466 2.05 33.75 -6.89
C LEU A 466 2.56 34.06 -8.31
N SER A 467 3.82 33.76 -8.62
CA SER A 467 4.38 33.91 -9.96
C SER A 467 3.58 33.11 -10.99
N GLY A 468 3.07 33.81 -12.01
CA GLY A 468 2.18 33.22 -13.03
C GLY A 468 0.83 32.74 -12.49
N GLY A 469 0.40 33.22 -11.31
CA GLY A 469 -0.96 33.05 -10.80
C GLY A 469 -1.95 34.03 -11.43
N ILE A 470 -3.24 33.84 -11.15
CA ILE A 470 -4.32 34.72 -11.63
C ILE A 470 -4.35 35.97 -10.73
N PRO A 471 -4.54 37.20 -11.27
CA PRO A 471 -4.77 38.38 -10.44
C PRO A 471 -5.96 38.19 -9.49
N GLY A 472 -5.83 38.67 -8.25
CA GLY A 472 -6.87 38.52 -7.24
C GLY A 472 -6.82 37.20 -6.44
N THR A 473 -5.80 36.37 -6.59
CA THR A 473 -5.54 35.15 -5.79
C THR A 473 -5.22 35.53 -4.34
N PRO A 474 -6.13 35.25 -3.38
CA PRO A 474 -5.97 35.74 -2.02
C PRO A 474 -5.05 34.86 -1.15
N VAL A 475 -4.35 35.51 -0.22
CA VAL A 475 -3.56 34.86 0.85
C VAL A 475 -4.07 35.36 2.20
N ARG A 476 -4.50 34.45 3.08
CA ARG A 476 -4.94 34.79 4.43
C ARG A 476 -4.21 33.98 5.49
N LEU A 477 -3.35 34.63 6.27
CA LEU A 477 -2.64 34.02 7.39
C LEU A 477 -3.06 34.72 8.70
N SER A 478 -3.87 34.06 9.52
CA SER A 478 -4.50 34.69 10.69
C SER A 478 -4.36 33.89 12.00
N GLY A 479 -3.88 34.52 13.07
CA GLY A 479 -3.89 33.89 14.40
C GLY A 479 -2.93 32.70 14.54
N ASN A 480 -1.95 32.57 13.64
CA ASN A 480 -1.02 31.44 13.64
C ASN A 480 0.16 31.67 14.57
N ARG A 481 0.78 30.57 15.01
CA ARG A 481 1.99 30.58 15.82
C ARG A 481 3.14 29.94 15.04
N PHE A 482 4.20 30.69 14.80
CA PHE A 482 5.42 30.23 14.14
C PHE A 482 6.55 30.12 15.15
N THR A 483 7.29 29.01 15.14
CA THR A 483 8.43 28.80 16.03
C THR A 483 9.61 28.16 15.31
N SER A 484 10.80 28.74 15.49
CA SER A 484 12.09 28.12 15.13
C SER A 484 12.23 27.74 13.65
N THR A 485 12.03 28.69 12.75
CA THR A 485 12.35 28.55 11.32
C THR A 485 13.80 28.97 11.07
N SER A 486 14.54 28.26 10.24
CA SER A 486 15.94 28.59 9.94
C SER A 486 16.09 29.76 8.97
N ALA A 487 15.05 30.07 8.19
CA ALA A 487 14.90 31.26 7.36
C ALA A 487 13.63 32.03 7.77
N ASP A 488 12.79 32.43 6.81
CA ASP A 488 11.63 33.29 7.08
C ASP A 488 10.46 32.53 7.69
N ALA A 489 9.79 33.10 8.70
CA ALA A 489 8.56 32.46 9.18
C ALA A 489 7.43 32.57 8.14
N ILE A 490 7.29 33.72 7.49
CA ILE A 490 6.38 33.95 6.36
C ILE A 490 7.17 34.58 5.20
N LEU A 491 7.21 33.89 4.07
CA LEU A 491 7.74 34.39 2.80
C LEU A 491 6.61 34.50 1.78
N GLY A 492 6.49 35.67 1.15
CA GLY A 492 5.54 35.91 0.07
C GLY A 492 6.22 36.56 -1.13
N GLN A 493 5.96 36.03 -2.32
CA GLN A 493 6.58 36.44 -3.59
C GLN A 493 5.51 36.67 -4.67
N ALA A 494 5.80 37.61 -5.57
CA ALA A 494 4.93 38.00 -6.69
C ALA A 494 3.50 38.39 -6.24
N LEU A 495 3.40 39.24 -5.20
CA LEU A 495 2.13 39.59 -4.56
C LEU A 495 1.41 40.80 -5.20
N ALA A 496 1.90 41.33 -6.32
CA ALA A 496 1.34 42.52 -6.94
C ALA A 496 -0.08 42.25 -7.47
N GLY A 497 -1.03 43.11 -7.11
CA GLY A 497 -2.46 42.96 -7.39
C GLY A 497 -3.13 41.81 -6.63
N GLN A 498 -2.46 41.23 -5.63
CA GLN A 498 -2.97 40.08 -4.87
C GLN A 498 -3.47 40.52 -3.48
N PRO A 499 -4.70 40.16 -3.08
CA PRO A 499 -5.18 40.45 -1.74
C PRO A 499 -4.43 39.63 -0.68
N VAL A 500 -3.72 40.29 0.22
CA VAL A 500 -2.89 39.63 1.25
C VAL A 500 -3.30 40.10 2.65
N TRP A 501 -3.75 39.17 3.50
CA TRP A 501 -4.07 39.42 4.91
C TRP A 501 -3.14 38.62 5.82
N ILE A 502 -2.29 39.31 6.56
CA ILE A 502 -1.41 38.73 7.57
C ILE A 502 -1.76 39.36 8.90
N THR A 503 -2.57 38.68 9.71
CA THR A 503 -3.10 39.26 10.96
C THR A 503 -2.96 38.38 12.18
N ASP A 504 -2.75 39.00 13.35
CA ASP A 504 -2.82 38.33 14.66
C ASP A 504 -1.85 37.15 14.82
N ASN A 505 -0.79 37.09 14.00
CA ASN A 505 0.17 35.98 14.06
C ASN A 505 1.22 36.24 15.14
N ARG A 506 1.71 35.18 15.77
CA ARG A 506 2.83 35.20 16.69
C ARG A 506 4.02 34.47 16.10
N ILE A 507 5.13 35.16 15.92
CA ILE A 507 6.37 34.62 15.35
C ILE A 507 7.47 34.68 16.39
N GLN A 508 8.14 33.56 16.62
CA GLN A 508 9.23 33.43 17.58
C GLN A 508 10.42 32.71 16.93
N GLY A 509 11.58 33.35 16.88
CA GLY A 509 12.82 32.66 16.50
C GLY A 509 12.96 32.34 15.01
N ALA A 510 12.54 33.22 14.11
CA ALA A 510 12.88 33.07 12.69
C ALA A 510 14.35 33.45 12.44
N GLY A 511 15.07 32.64 11.64
CA GLY A 511 16.48 32.85 11.37
C GLY A 511 16.74 34.16 10.63
N THR A 512 16.02 34.37 9.53
CA THR A 512 16.03 35.61 8.74
C THR A 512 14.81 36.48 9.09
N TYR A 513 13.92 36.80 8.17
CA TYR A 513 12.80 37.70 8.42
C TYR A 513 11.68 36.99 9.20
N GLY A 514 11.02 37.68 10.13
CA GLY A 514 9.75 37.18 10.64
C GLY A 514 8.72 37.12 9.51
N ILE A 515 8.59 38.24 8.78
CA ILE A 515 7.70 38.36 7.62
C ILE A 515 8.46 39.04 6.48
N ARG A 516 8.51 38.42 5.31
CA ARG A 516 9.05 38.98 4.07
C ARG A 516 8.03 38.88 2.96
N LEU A 517 7.56 40.02 2.45
CA LEU A 517 6.54 40.08 1.39
C LEU A 517 7.03 40.95 0.24
N LEU A 518 7.18 40.39 -0.95
CA LEU A 518 7.67 41.08 -2.14
C LEU A 518 6.47 41.59 -2.97
N SER A 519 6.43 42.91 -3.22
CA SER A 519 5.41 43.56 -4.07
C SER A 519 3.97 43.38 -3.61
N ALA A 520 3.71 43.48 -2.30
CA ALA A 520 2.38 43.31 -1.72
C ALA A 520 1.58 44.63 -1.67
N ASP A 521 1.11 45.11 -2.82
CA ASP A 521 0.39 46.39 -2.96
C ASP A 521 -1.03 46.40 -2.35
N GLN A 522 -1.65 45.24 -2.15
CA GLN A 522 -2.95 45.06 -1.50
C GLN A 522 -2.84 44.34 -0.14
N LEU A 523 -1.95 44.84 0.71
CA LEU A 523 -1.62 44.23 2.00
C LEU A 523 -2.44 44.78 3.18
N VAL A 524 -3.01 43.87 3.96
CA VAL A 524 -3.47 44.10 5.33
C VAL A 524 -2.52 43.38 6.30
N LEU A 525 -1.70 44.15 7.02
CA LEU A 525 -0.75 43.65 8.01
C LEU A 525 -1.09 44.24 9.39
N ARG A 526 -1.66 43.44 10.29
CA ARG A 526 -2.17 43.94 11.59
C ARG A 526 -1.90 42.97 12.74
N ASN A 527 -1.61 43.48 13.94
CA ASN A 527 -1.52 42.70 15.18
C ASN A 527 -0.54 41.51 15.16
N ASN A 528 0.48 41.52 14.31
CA ASN A 528 1.48 40.47 14.31
C ASN A 528 2.54 40.77 15.38
N ASN A 529 2.82 39.79 16.24
CA ASN A 529 3.84 39.87 17.27
C ASN A 529 5.06 39.05 16.85
N ILE A 530 6.18 39.71 16.60
CA ILE A 530 7.42 39.09 16.11
C ILE A 530 8.51 39.30 17.14
N ALA A 531 9.06 38.20 17.66
CA ALA A 531 10.08 38.21 18.69
C ALA A 531 11.28 37.33 18.31
N ALA A 532 12.46 37.75 18.75
CA ALA A 532 13.75 37.05 18.56
C ALA A 532 13.98 36.54 17.13
N SER A 533 13.57 37.32 16.12
CA SER A 533 13.71 37.00 14.70
C SER A 533 14.74 37.92 14.05
N GLY A 534 15.39 37.49 12.98
CA GLY A 534 16.34 38.32 12.23
C GLY A 534 17.77 38.34 12.75
N GLY A 535 18.13 37.33 13.54
CA GLY A 535 19.46 37.15 14.12
C GLY A 535 19.55 35.91 15.01
N GLY A 536 18.74 34.88 14.72
CA GLY A 536 18.72 33.65 15.51
C GLY A 536 20.05 32.88 15.41
N PRO A 537 20.32 31.93 16.33
CA PRO A 537 21.62 31.25 16.43
C PRO A 537 22.07 30.48 15.16
N GLY A 538 21.17 30.24 14.20
CA GLY A 538 21.49 29.65 12.88
C GLY A 538 21.73 30.66 11.74
N ALA A 539 21.39 31.93 11.93
CA ALA A 539 21.59 32.98 10.93
C ALA A 539 22.93 33.67 11.19
N GLY A 540 24.01 33.12 10.64
CA GLY A 540 25.34 33.70 10.78
C GLY A 540 25.33 35.22 10.53
N ALA A 541 25.59 36.00 11.58
CA ALA A 541 25.88 37.45 11.63
C ALA A 541 25.00 38.45 10.83
N GLY A 542 23.95 38.03 10.13
CA GLY A 542 23.07 38.91 9.36
C GLY A 542 22.01 39.57 10.24
N ARG A 543 22.01 40.91 10.31
CA ARG A 543 20.95 41.69 10.98
C ARG A 543 19.78 41.88 10.02
N TYR A 544 18.81 40.97 10.05
CA TYR A 544 17.59 41.09 9.25
C TYR A 544 16.49 41.81 10.05
N PRO A 545 15.71 42.72 9.45
CA PRO A 545 14.55 43.30 10.11
C PRO A 545 13.47 42.24 10.39
N ALA A 546 12.66 42.46 11.42
CA ALA A 546 11.55 41.58 11.77
C ALA A 546 10.51 41.47 10.64
N ILE A 547 10.29 42.57 9.91
CA ILE A 547 9.37 42.65 8.77
C ILE A 547 10.10 43.35 7.61
N TYR A 548 10.01 42.78 6.41
CA TYR A 548 10.59 43.36 5.20
C TYR A 548 9.60 43.39 4.03
N LEU A 549 9.34 44.59 3.53
CA LEU A 549 8.38 44.89 2.46
C LEU A 549 9.09 45.67 1.34
N PRO A 550 9.92 45.02 0.50
CA PRO A 550 10.57 45.71 -0.61
C PRO A 550 9.57 46.05 -1.70
N ALA A 551 9.49 47.36 -2.01
CA ALA A 551 8.63 47.98 -3.02
C ALA A 551 7.17 47.50 -2.95
N LEU A 552 6.34 48.23 -2.20
CA LEU A 552 4.89 48.08 -2.22
C LEU A 552 4.32 48.52 -3.55
#